data_AF-A0AAW5KE10-F1
#
_entry.id   AF-A0AAW5KE10-F1
#
_cell.length_a   1.000
_cell.length_b   1.000
_cell.length_c   1.000
_cell.angle_alpha   90.00
_cell.angle_beta   90.00
_cell.angle_gamma   90.00
#
_symmetry.space_group_name_H-M   'P 1'
#
loop_
_entity.id
_entity.type
_entity.pdbx_description
1 polymer ?
#
loop_
_entity_poly.entity_id
_entity_poly.type
_entity_poly.pdbx_seq_one_letter_code
_entity_poly.pdbx_strand_id
1 'polypeptide(L)'
;MIVNELTGRVIPKGKLPADVGVVVLYISTVAFIARYLRTGMPLVEKRITVDGDCIKTPKNVLAPVGASIADVAAFCGGYVEEAKKILLGGPMMGMCVYT
;
A
#
# COMPACT_ATOMS: atom_id res chain seq x y z
N MET A 1 8.36 -19.01 -4.13
CA MET A 1 8.33 -18.07 -2.97
C MET A 1 9.57 -17.20 -3.08
N ILE A 2 9.45 -15.86 -3.15
CA ILE A 2 10.53 -14.95 -3.65
C ILE A 2 11.92 -15.19 -3.03
N VAL A 3 12.00 -15.56 -1.76
CA VAL A 3 13.25 -15.89 -1.07
C VAL A 3 13.92 -17.14 -1.67
N ASN A 4 13.18 -18.22 -1.88
CA ASN A 4 13.73 -19.44 -2.47
C ASN A 4 14.18 -19.22 -3.92
N GLU A 5 13.36 -18.55 -4.72
CA GLU A 5 13.67 -18.32 -6.16
C GLU A 5 14.94 -17.49 -6.35
N LEU A 6 15.16 -16.48 -5.49
CA LEU A 6 16.28 -15.55 -5.63
C LEU A 6 17.54 -15.98 -4.86
N THR A 7 17.40 -16.76 -3.79
CA THR A 7 18.54 -17.08 -2.91
C THR A 7 18.77 -18.58 -2.71
N GLY A 8 17.90 -19.45 -3.21
CA GLY A 8 17.93 -20.90 -2.97
C GLY A 8 17.66 -21.30 -1.50
N ARG A 9 17.18 -20.37 -0.67
CA ARG A 9 16.94 -20.61 0.76
C ARG A 9 15.47 -20.96 1.01
N VAL A 10 15.25 -22.09 1.68
CA VAL A 10 13.92 -22.53 2.10
C VAL A 10 13.64 -21.99 3.50
N ILE A 11 12.51 -21.31 3.67
CA ILE A 11 12.06 -20.83 4.98
C ILE A 11 11.30 -21.99 5.65
N PRO A 12 11.76 -22.50 6.80
CA PRO A 12 11.06 -23.57 7.50
C PRO A 12 9.64 -23.14 7.91
N LYS A 13 8.73 -24.10 8.05
CA LYS A 13 7.35 -23.82 8.46
C LYS A 13 7.34 -23.08 9.81
N GLY A 14 6.59 -21.98 9.87
CA GLY A 14 6.47 -21.14 11.08
C GLY A 14 7.67 -20.23 11.36
N LYS A 15 8.67 -20.18 10.47
CA LYS A 15 9.82 -19.27 10.55
C LYS A 15 9.63 -18.05 9.65
N LEU A 16 10.42 -17.01 9.93
CA LEU A 16 10.46 -15.78 9.17
C LEU A 16 11.64 -15.80 8.18
N PRO A 17 11.59 -15.00 7.10
CA PRO A 17 12.75 -14.81 6.20
C PRO A 17 14.05 -14.45 6.94
N ALA A 18 13.94 -13.72 8.05
CA ALA A 18 15.10 -13.32 8.86
C ALA A 18 15.83 -14.52 9.49
N ASP A 19 15.13 -15.61 9.82
CA ASP A 19 15.73 -16.83 10.37
C ASP A 19 16.67 -17.54 9.38
N VAL A 20 16.51 -17.27 8.08
CA VAL A 20 17.41 -17.73 7.02
C VAL A 20 18.29 -16.60 6.48
N GLY A 21 18.46 -15.51 7.23
CA GLY A 21 19.34 -14.40 6.87
C GLY A 21 18.90 -13.61 5.64
N VAL A 22 17.59 -13.47 5.42
CA VAL A 22 17.02 -12.71 4.30
C VAL A 22 16.03 -11.67 4.82
N VAL A 23 16.12 -10.45 4.30
CA VAL A 23 15.14 -9.38 4.54
C VAL A 23 14.46 -9.07 3.21
N VAL A 24 13.12 -9.11 3.21
CA VAL A 24 12.32 -8.77 2.03
C VAL A 24 11.67 -7.42 2.29
N LEU A 25 11.98 -6.44 1.44
CA LEU A 25 11.43 -5.09 1.54
C LEU A 25 10.59 -4.78 0.31
N TYR A 26 9.50 -4.04 0.50
CA TYR A 26 8.78 -3.43 -0.61
C TYR A 26 9.67 -2.40 -1.29
N ILE A 27 9.57 -2.29 -2.62
CA ILE A 27 10.31 -1.29 -3.39
C ILE A 27 10.00 0.15 -2.94
N SER A 28 8.75 0.40 -2.53
CA SER A 28 8.32 1.70 -1.99
C SER A 28 9.04 2.06 -0.70
N THR A 29 9.29 1.09 0.19
CA THR A 29 10.06 1.29 1.42
C THR A 29 11.49 1.70 1.10
N VAL A 30 12.15 0.99 0.18
CA VAL A 30 13.53 1.30 -0.22
C VAL A 30 13.61 2.69 -0.87
N ALA A 31 12.68 3.01 -1.77
CA ALA A 31 12.60 4.31 -2.41
C ALA A 31 12.37 5.46 -1.40
N PHE A 32 11.52 5.23 -0.40
CA PHE A 32 11.28 6.19 0.68
C PHE A 32 12.53 6.42 1.53
N ILE A 33 13.22 5.35 1.96
CA ILE A 33 14.47 5.46 2.73
C ILE A 33 15.49 6.30 1.96
N ALA A 34 15.66 6.04 0.65
CA ALA A 34 16.57 6.81 -0.19
C ALA A 34 16.19 8.30 -0.29
N ARG A 35 14.88 8.65 -0.28
CA ARG A 35 14.43 10.06 -0.24
C ARG A 35 14.71 10.68 1.12
N TYR A 36 14.36 9.99 2.21
CA TYR A 36 14.58 10.46 3.57
C TYR A 36 16.06 10.77 3.82
N LEU A 37 16.97 9.86 3.44
CA LEU A 37 18.42 10.08 3.60
C LEU A 37 18.96 11.28 2.83
N ARG A 38 18.36 11.62 1.67
CA ARG A 38 18.80 12.76 0.86
C ARG A 38 18.23 14.09 1.34
N THR A 39 16.99 14.11 1.84
CA THR A 39 16.26 15.37 2.07
C THR A 39 15.89 15.61 3.52
N GLY A 40 16.04 14.61 4.40
CA GLY A 40 15.56 14.64 5.79
C GLY A 40 14.03 14.63 5.94
N MET A 41 13.27 14.60 4.85
CA MET A 41 11.80 14.69 4.88
C MET A 41 11.21 13.35 5.32
N PRO A 42 10.50 13.28 6.46
CA PRO A 42 9.87 12.05 6.94
C PRO A 42 8.73 11.58 6.01
N LEU A 43 8.11 10.46 6.35
CA LEU A 43 7.02 9.89 5.56
C LEU A 43 5.76 10.74 5.72
N VAL A 44 5.59 11.70 4.83
CA VAL A 44 4.43 12.62 4.81
C VAL A 44 3.37 12.23 3.79
N GLU A 45 3.72 11.41 2.80
CA GLU A 45 2.83 11.01 1.71
C GLU A 45 3.04 9.54 1.33
N LYS A 46 1.98 8.91 0.84
CA LYS A 46 1.99 7.51 0.40
C LYS A 46 1.27 7.39 -0.94
N ARG A 47 1.83 6.55 -1.81
CA ARG A 47 1.15 6.12 -3.03
C ARG A 47 0.11 5.06 -2.69
N ILE A 48 -1.14 5.33 -3.03
CA ILE A 48 -2.28 4.43 -2.85
C ILE A 48 -2.96 4.19 -4.20
N THR A 49 -3.61 3.05 -4.35
CA THR A 49 -4.46 2.74 -5.51
C THR A 49 -5.90 2.94 -5.07
N VAL A 50 -6.61 3.81 -5.79
CA VAL A 50 -8.05 4.01 -5.62
C VAL A 50 -8.73 3.29 -6.76
N ASP A 51 -9.52 2.29 -6.42
CA ASP A 51 -10.19 1.41 -7.38
C ASP A 51 -11.55 0.98 -6.84
N GLY A 52 -12.42 0.51 -7.73
CA GLY A 52 -13.81 0.13 -7.45
C GLY A 52 -14.77 0.55 -8.55
N ASP A 53 -15.91 -0.13 -8.63
CA ASP A 53 -17.01 0.19 -9.54
C ASP A 53 -17.66 1.55 -9.26
N CYS A 54 -17.72 1.93 -7.98
CA CYS A 54 -18.35 3.17 -7.55
C CYS A 54 -17.47 4.43 -7.67
N ILE A 55 -16.19 4.34 -8.06
CA ILE A 55 -15.32 5.53 -8.21
C ILE A 55 -15.24 6.01 -9.66
N LYS A 56 -15.42 7.31 -9.90
CA LYS A 56 -15.51 7.87 -11.26
C LYS A 56 -14.23 7.71 -12.08
N THR A 57 -13.06 7.86 -11.46
CA THR A 57 -11.77 7.73 -12.15
C THR A 57 -10.79 6.95 -11.28
N PRO A 58 -10.80 5.60 -11.37
CA PRO A 58 -9.83 4.74 -10.70
C PRO A 58 -8.40 5.10 -11.12
N LYS A 59 -7.49 5.28 -10.16
CA LYS A 59 -6.09 5.63 -10.41
C LYS A 59 -5.21 5.46 -9.19
N ASN A 60 -3.90 5.47 -9.43
CA ASN A 60 -2.91 5.62 -8.39
C ASN A 60 -2.80 7.10 -7.97
N VAL A 61 -2.86 7.36 -6.67
CA VAL A 61 -2.80 8.69 -6.08
C VAL A 61 -1.63 8.77 -5.12
N LEU A 62 -0.90 9.88 -5.15
CA LEU A 62 0.05 10.24 -4.09
C LEU A 62 -0.71 11.12 -3.09
N ALA A 63 -1.03 10.58 -1.92
CA ALA A 63 -1.85 11.24 -0.92
C ALA A 63 -1.05 11.50 0.36
N PRO A 64 -1.31 12.61 1.08
CA PRO A 64 -0.79 12.81 2.42
C PRO A 64 -1.17 11.66 3.35
N VAL A 65 -0.27 11.28 4.25
CA VAL A 65 -0.59 10.33 5.32
C VAL A 65 -1.66 10.95 6.20
N GLY A 66 -2.79 10.25 6.38
CA GLY A 66 -3.94 10.75 7.12
C GLY A 66 -4.98 11.48 6.27
N ALA A 67 -4.83 11.55 4.95
CA ALA A 67 -5.86 12.07 4.06
C ALA A 67 -7.19 11.31 4.26
N SER A 68 -8.31 12.03 4.26
CA SER A 68 -9.62 11.41 4.41
C SER A 68 -9.99 10.61 3.15
N ILE A 69 -10.78 9.54 3.33
CA ILE A 69 -11.28 8.74 2.21
C ILE A 69 -12.12 9.62 1.27
N ALA A 70 -12.90 10.55 1.84
CA ALA A 70 -13.74 11.47 1.09
C ALA A 70 -12.91 12.39 0.17
N ASP A 71 -11.81 12.97 0.67
CA ASP A 71 -10.94 13.85 -0.14
C ASP A 71 -10.26 13.07 -1.27
N VAL A 72 -9.80 11.85 -0.97
CA VAL A 72 -9.18 10.98 -1.97
C VAL A 72 -10.20 10.57 -3.03
N ALA A 73 -11.43 10.26 -2.64
CA ALA A 73 -12.51 9.94 -3.57
C ALA A 73 -12.88 11.15 -4.43
N ALA A 74 -13.01 12.34 -3.83
CA ALA A 74 -13.27 13.60 -4.54
C ALA A 74 -12.16 13.91 -5.56
N PHE A 75 -10.89 13.70 -5.20
CA PHE A 75 -9.75 13.83 -6.12
C PHE A 75 -9.82 12.85 -7.31
N CYS A 76 -10.46 11.69 -7.10
CA CYS A 76 -10.77 10.71 -8.14
C CYS A 76 -12.08 11.00 -8.90
N GLY A 77 -12.65 12.20 -8.75
CA GLY A 77 -13.86 12.63 -9.44
C GLY A 77 -15.16 12.29 -8.70
N GLY A 78 -15.05 11.84 -7.45
CA GLY A 78 -16.18 11.44 -6.61
C GLY A 78 -16.73 10.06 -6.97
N TYR A 79 -17.84 9.72 -6.30
CA TYR A 79 -18.54 8.47 -6.52
C TYR A 79 -19.56 8.61 -7.68
N VAL A 80 -19.69 7.56 -8.51
CA VAL A 80 -20.72 7.48 -9.55
C VAL A 80 -22.05 6.94 -9.01
N GLU A 81 -21.99 6.21 -7.90
CA GLU A 81 -23.12 5.69 -7.14
C GLU A 81 -22.73 5.54 -5.66
N GLU A 82 -23.71 5.31 -4.79
CA GLU A 82 -23.44 5.15 -3.36
C GLU A 82 -22.59 3.90 -3.07
N ALA A 83 -21.42 4.10 -2.44
CA ALA A 83 -20.52 3.02 -2.09
C ALA A 83 -21.10 2.18 -0.94
N LYS A 84 -21.52 0.95 -1.23
CA LYS A 84 -22.03 0.01 -0.20
C LYS A 84 -20.94 -0.48 0.75
N LYS A 85 -19.71 -0.55 0.27
CA LYS A 85 -18.56 -1.06 1.04
C LYS A 85 -17.28 -0.40 0.57
N ILE A 86 -16.48 0.06 1.52
CA ILE A 86 -15.14 0.57 1.26
C ILE A 86 -14.13 -0.36 1.94
N LEU A 87 -13.11 -0.75 1.19
CA LEU A 87 -12.01 -1.58 1.69
C LEU A 87 -10.74 -0.74 1.78
N LEU A 88 -10.24 -0.58 3.00
CA LEU A 88 -8.97 0.09 3.26
C LEU A 88 -7.86 -0.96 3.32
N GLY A 89 -7.02 -1.01 2.29
CA GLY A 89 -5.97 -2.00 2.11
C GLY A 89 -6.16 -2.81 0.82
N GLY A 90 -5.37 -3.89 0.67
CA GLY A 90 -5.47 -4.78 -0.48
C GLY A 90 -6.53 -5.87 -0.32
N PRO A 91 -6.88 -6.63 -1.38
CA PRO A 91 -7.93 -7.64 -1.35
C PRO A 91 -7.72 -8.76 -0.30
N MET A 92 -6.48 -9.04 0.09
CA MET A 92 -6.16 -10.10 1.07
C MET A 92 -6.19 -9.63 2.53
N MET A 93 -5.91 -8.36 2.80
CA MET A 93 -5.71 -7.82 4.17
C MET A 93 -6.58 -6.59 4.43
N GLY A 94 -7.44 -6.22 3.48
CA GLY A 94 -8.24 -5.01 3.52
C GLY A 94 -9.32 -5.12 4.57
N MET A 95 -9.52 -4.03 5.31
CA MET A 95 -10.58 -3.95 6.31
C MET A 95 -11.76 -3.19 5.73
N CYS A 96 -12.97 -3.70 6.01
CA CYS A 96 -14.19 -2.96 5.75
C CYS A 96 -14.22 -1.77 6.70
N VAL A 97 -14.36 -0.57 6.13
CA VAL A 97 -14.49 0.66 6.90
C VAL A 97 -15.85 1.27 6.63
N TYR A 98 -16.42 1.83 7.68
CA TYR A 98 -17.62 2.65 7.60
C TYR A 98 -17.16 4.10 7.47
N THR A 99 -17.89 4.90 6.70
CA THR A 99 -17.73 6.35 6.62
C THR A 99 -18.95 7.00 7.23
#